data_AF-Q0G8K4-F1
#
_entry.id   AF-Q0G8K4-F1
#
_cell.length_a   1.000
_cell.length_b   1.000
_cell.length_c   1.000
_cell.angle_alpha   90.00
_cell.angle_beta   90.00
_cell.angle_gamma   90.00
#
_symmetry.space_group_name_H-M   'P 1'
#
loop_
_entity.id
_entity.type
_entity.pdbx_description
1 polymer ?
#
loop_
_entity_poly.entity_id
_entity_poly.type
_entity_poly.pdbx_seq_one_letter_code
_entity_poly.pdbx_strand_id
1 'polypeptide(L)'
;RFPYICYQNGGGAFLIPYTLMLVFGGLPLFYMELALGQFHRCGCLTIWRRICPALKGVGYAICIIDTYMGMYYNTIIGWAVYYLFTSFRSELPWTTCNNSWNTPNCVPILQDSPVAAAVTANSVFSQDGKLDPLDDMGSEGSGFGGREFGSGFGSSLDMNVGEGLVRSIVSNSSTSPAKEFFERSVLEIHRSDGLNRMGDIKGSISLCVFAVFLLVYFSLWKGVRSTG
;
A
#
# COMPACT_ATOMS: atom_id res chain seq x y z
N ARG A 1 7.84 4.75 -7.82
CA ARG A 1 7.31 5.24 -9.11
C ARG A 1 7.72 4.36 -10.30
N PHE A 2 9.01 4.05 -10.47
CA PHE A 2 9.50 3.24 -11.60
C PHE A 2 8.82 1.86 -11.76
N PRO A 3 8.70 1.00 -10.73
CA PRO A 3 8.10 -0.34 -10.90
C PRO A 3 6.65 -0.30 -11.36
N TYR A 4 5.87 0.66 -10.84
CA TYR A 4 4.46 0.84 -11.19
C TYR A 4 4.26 1.20 -12.66
N ILE A 5 5.05 2.16 -13.18
CA ILE A 5 4.96 2.59 -14.59
C ILE A 5 5.48 1.49 -15.52
N CYS A 6 6.56 0.80 -15.13
CA CYS A 6 7.10 -0.33 -15.87
C CYS A 6 6.05 -1.42 -16.05
N TYR A 7 5.38 -1.83 -14.96
CA TYR A 7 4.33 -2.83 -15.01
C TYR A 7 3.15 -2.43 -15.92
N GLN A 8 2.69 -1.18 -15.85
CA GLN A 8 1.58 -0.70 -16.69
C GLN A 8 1.92 -0.63 -18.19
N ASN A 9 3.17 -0.40 -18.55
CA ASN A 9 3.60 -0.21 -19.95
C ASN A 9 4.26 -1.45 -20.57
N GLY A 10 3.83 -2.65 -20.15
CA GLY A 10 4.33 -3.91 -20.72
C GLY A 10 5.54 -4.51 -20.00
N GLY A 11 5.74 -4.17 -18.72
CA GLY A 11 6.76 -4.74 -17.86
C GLY A 11 8.16 -4.57 -18.43
N GLY A 12 8.89 -5.68 -18.59
CA GLY A 12 10.28 -5.66 -19.07
C GLY A 12 10.48 -5.00 -20.44
N ALA A 13 9.47 -4.99 -21.32
CA ALA A 13 9.57 -4.33 -22.63
C ALA A 13 9.75 -2.81 -22.53
N PHE A 14 9.25 -2.19 -21.45
CA PHE A 14 9.40 -0.76 -21.18
C PHE A 14 10.87 -0.36 -20.92
N LEU A 15 11.76 -1.30 -20.60
CA LEU A 15 13.17 -1.03 -20.40
C LEU A 15 13.88 -0.58 -21.69
N ILE A 16 13.43 -1.03 -22.86
CA ILE A 16 14.04 -0.67 -24.15
C ILE A 16 13.92 0.85 -24.41
N PRO A 17 12.70 1.45 -24.45
CA PRO A 17 12.57 2.90 -24.63
C PRO A 17 13.12 3.68 -23.44
N TYR A 18 13.06 3.15 -22.22
CA TYR A 18 13.64 3.79 -21.04
C TYR A 18 15.16 3.96 -21.18
N THR A 19 15.88 2.90 -21.57
CA THR A 19 17.33 2.96 -21.76
C THR A 19 17.72 3.86 -22.93
N LEU A 20 16.97 3.85 -24.04
CA LEU A 20 17.22 4.76 -25.16
C LEU A 20 17.05 6.23 -24.76
N MET A 21 15.95 6.58 -24.07
CA MET A 21 15.73 7.94 -23.57
C MET A 21 16.76 8.34 -22.50
N LEU A 22 17.22 7.38 -21.67
CA LEU A 22 18.27 7.63 -20.70
C LEU A 22 19.60 7.93 -21.40
N VAL A 23 19.98 7.18 -22.43
CA VAL A 23 21.27 7.37 -23.13
C VAL A 23 21.28 8.62 -23.98
N PHE A 24 20.21 8.90 -24.73
CA PHE A 24 20.17 10.03 -25.66
C PHE A 24 19.64 11.34 -25.03
N GLY A 25 18.84 11.26 -23.97
CA GLY A 25 18.25 12.41 -23.29
C GLY A 25 18.80 12.64 -21.89
N GLY A 26 18.69 11.63 -21.02
CA GLY A 26 19.06 11.75 -19.61
C GLY A 26 20.54 12.02 -19.36
N LEU A 27 21.42 11.16 -19.89
CA LEU A 27 22.87 11.24 -19.70
C LEU A 27 23.46 12.55 -20.26
N PRO A 28 23.11 13.01 -21.47
CA PRO A 28 23.65 14.27 -21.99
C PRO A 28 23.22 15.49 -21.17
N LEU A 29 21.96 15.55 -20.73
CA LEU A 29 21.47 16.66 -19.89
C LEU A 29 22.15 16.67 -18.52
N PHE A 30 22.25 15.50 -17.88
CA PHE A 30 22.94 15.37 -16.60
C PHE A 30 24.42 15.72 -16.71
N TYR A 31 25.09 15.25 -17.77
CA TYR A 31 26.49 15.57 -18.01
C TYR A 31 26.71 17.06 -18.28
N MET A 32 25.85 17.69 -19.08
CA MET A 32 25.92 19.13 -19.35
C MET A 32 25.78 19.95 -18.06
N GLU A 33 24.84 19.60 -17.18
CA GLU A 33 24.63 20.28 -15.91
C GLU A 33 25.85 20.14 -14.98
N LEU A 34 26.40 18.93 -14.85
CA LEU A 34 27.62 18.69 -14.08
C LEU A 34 28.82 19.46 -14.64
N ALA A 35 29.03 19.43 -15.95
CA ALA A 35 30.12 20.15 -16.61
C ALA A 35 29.99 21.67 -16.40
N LEU A 36 28.77 22.23 -16.52
CA LEU A 36 28.50 23.64 -16.26
C LEU A 36 28.77 24.03 -14.80
N GLY A 37 28.35 23.19 -13.85
CA GLY A 37 28.60 23.38 -12.42
C GLY A 37 30.09 23.37 -12.08
N GLN A 38 30.84 22.42 -12.63
CA GLN A 38 32.29 22.30 -12.40
C GLN A 38 33.10 23.42 -13.07
N PHE A 39 32.72 23.84 -14.28
CA PHE A 39 33.41 24.90 -15.02
C PHE A 39 33.21 26.28 -14.39
N HIS A 40 31.97 26.64 -14.06
CA HIS A 40 31.66 27.98 -13.53
C HIS A 40 31.85 28.09 -12.01
N ARG A 41 31.79 26.98 -11.25
CA ARG A 41 31.92 26.93 -9.78
C ARG A 41 31.04 27.96 -9.07
N CYS A 42 29.85 28.20 -9.63
CA CYS A 42 28.89 29.19 -9.16
C CYS A 42 27.56 28.49 -8.85
N GLY A 43 26.75 29.09 -7.97
CA GLY A 43 25.41 28.59 -7.68
C GLY A 43 24.43 28.77 -8.86
N CYS A 44 23.30 28.09 -8.77
CA CYS A 44 22.22 28.10 -9.77
C CYS A 44 21.64 29.50 -10.05
N LEU A 45 21.75 30.45 -9.11
CA LEU A 45 21.32 31.84 -9.32
C LEU A 45 22.36 32.71 -10.05
N THR A 46 23.65 32.55 -9.72
CA THR A 46 24.71 33.43 -10.22
C THR A 46 25.27 32.99 -11.57
N ILE A 47 25.08 31.73 -11.96
CA ILE A 47 25.55 31.18 -13.25
C ILE A 47 24.88 31.87 -14.45
N TRP A 48 23.57 32.12 -14.40
CA TRP A 48 22.82 32.72 -15.51
C TRP A 48 23.22 34.17 -15.79
N ARG A 49 23.77 34.88 -14.79
CA ARG A 49 24.33 36.23 -15.00
C ARG A 49 25.56 36.22 -15.90
N ARG A 50 26.31 35.12 -15.96
CA ARG A 50 27.54 34.98 -16.76
C ARG A 50 27.30 34.39 -18.15
N ILE A 51 26.33 33.48 -18.29
CA ILE A 51 26.02 32.82 -19.57
C ILE A 51 25.10 33.69 -20.42
N CYS A 52 23.89 33.98 -19.94
CA CYS A 52 22.90 34.78 -20.65
C CYS A 52 22.01 35.52 -19.64
N PRO A 53 22.21 36.83 -19.42
CA PRO A 53 21.47 37.58 -18.40
C PRO A 53 19.96 37.66 -18.66
N ALA A 54 19.50 37.42 -19.89
CA ALA A 54 18.07 37.30 -20.21
C ALA A 54 17.40 36.09 -19.51
N LEU A 55 18.17 35.03 -19.22
CA LEU A 55 17.68 33.80 -18.56
C LEU A 55 17.86 33.81 -17.04
N LYS A 56 18.10 34.99 -16.43
CA LYS A 56 18.24 35.13 -14.97
C LYS A 56 17.03 34.60 -14.19
N GLY A 57 15.83 34.62 -14.79
CA GLY A 57 14.60 34.06 -14.21
C GLY A 57 14.64 32.55 -13.95
N VAL A 58 15.45 31.79 -14.71
CA VAL A 58 15.56 30.33 -14.56
C VAL A 58 16.10 29.96 -13.18
N GLY A 59 17.09 30.69 -12.68
CA GLY A 59 17.65 30.45 -11.34
C GLY A 59 16.62 30.66 -10.22
N TYR A 60 15.79 31.71 -10.32
CA TYR A 60 14.73 31.96 -9.33
C TYR A 60 13.63 30.90 -9.40
N ALA A 61 13.28 30.44 -10.61
CA ALA A 61 12.33 29.34 -10.79
C ALA A 61 12.83 28.04 -10.13
N ILE A 62 14.12 27.71 -10.27
CA ILE A 62 14.74 26.56 -9.60
C ILE A 62 14.60 26.67 -8.09
N CYS A 63 14.93 27.83 -7.48
CA CYS A 63 14.78 28.01 -6.04
C CYS A 63 13.34 27.84 -5.52
N ILE A 64 12.34 28.30 -6.30
CA ILE A 64 10.92 28.13 -5.95
C ILE A 64 10.53 26.65 -6.01
N ILE A 65 10.92 25.95 -7.08
CA ILE A 65 10.65 24.52 -7.26
C ILE A 65 11.31 23.70 -6.15
N ASP A 66 12.56 24.02 -5.81
CA ASP A 66 13.30 23.35 -4.74
C ASP A 66 12.66 23.57 -3.37
N THR A 67 12.13 24.78 -3.12
CA THR A 67 11.38 25.07 -1.89
C THR A 67 10.10 24.23 -1.82
N TYR A 68 9.36 24.13 -2.92
CA TYR A 68 8.14 23.31 -2.99
C TYR A 68 8.44 21.81 -2.83
N MET A 69 9.44 21.30 -3.54
CA MET A 69 9.90 19.91 -3.43
C MET A 69 10.41 19.61 -2.02
N GLY A 70 11.15 20.54 -1.41
CA GLY A 70 11.64 20.41 -0.04
C GLY A 70 10.51 20.20 0.96
N MET A 71 9.42 20.98 0.88
CA MET A 71 8.27 20.81 1.77
C MET A 71 7.57 19.46 1.55
N TYR A 72 7.35 19.08 0.28
CA TYR A 72 6.67 17.83 -0.07
C TYR A 72 7.46 16.60 0.38
N TYR A 73 8.74 16.50 0.01
CA TYR A 73 9.56 15.33 0.33
C TYR A 73 9.83 15.17 1.82
N ASN A 74 10.05 16.28 2.56
CA ASN A 74 10.22 16.20 4.01
C ASN A 74 8.96 15.67 4.72
N THR A 75 7.77 15.93 4.18
CA THR A 75 6.52 15.36 4.70
C THR A 75 6.47 13.85 4.51
N ILE A 76 6.85 13.34 3.32
CA ILE A 76 6.92 11.89 3.04
C ILE A 76 7.94 11.20 3.96
N ILE A 77 9.11 11.80 4.15
CA ILE A 77 10.12 11.28 5.08
C ILE A 77 9.58 11.28 6.52
N GLY A 78 8.83 12.32 6.91
CA GLY A 78 8.15 12.38 8.21
C GLY A 78 7.19 11.20 8.44
N TRP A 79 6.41 10.81 7.44
CA TRP A 79 5.59 9.59 7.50
C TRP A 79 6.46 8.35 7.66
N ALA A 80 7.54 8.22 6.88
CA ALA A 80 8.44 7.08 7.00
C ALA A 80 9.09 6.96 8.38
N VAL A 81 9.50 8.08 8.99
CA VAL A 81 10.03 8.13 10.36
C VAL A 81 8.97 7.76 11.39
N TYR A 82 7.72 8.19 11.21
CA TYR A 82 6.60 7.77 12.06
C TYR A 82 6.38 6.24 11.97
N TYR A 83 6.40 5.68 10.76
CA TYR A 83 6.34 4.23 10.55
C TYR A 83 7.54 3.50 11.17
N LEU A 84 8.74 4.07 11.09
CA LEU A 84 9.95 3.51 11.70
C LEU A 84 9.79 3.40 13.23
N PHE A 85 9.38 4.47 13.90
CA PHE A 85 9.18 4.44 15.35
C PHE A 85 8.04 3.52 15.79
N THR A 86 6.96 3.45 15.02
CA THR A 86 5.84 2.54 15.30
C THR A 86 6.17 1.08 15.02
N SER A 87 7.18 0.79 14.21
CA SER A 87 7.66 -0.57 13.95
C SER A 87 8.43 -1.20 15.11
N PHE A 88 8.89 -0.43 16.11
CA PHE A 88 9.54 -0.98 17.31
C PHE A 88 8.56 -1.63 18.31
N ARG A 89 7.27 -1.64 18.02
CA ARG A 89 6.27 -2.35 18.83
C ARG A 89 6.34 -3.85 18.57
N SER A 90 6.10 -4.66 19.60
CA SER A 90 6.08 -6.14 19.50
C SER A 90 5.01 -6.65 18.54
N GLU A 91 3.87 -5.98 18.49
CA GLU A 91 2.84 -6.19 17.47
C GLU A 91 2.65 -4.92 16.64
N LEU A 92 2.66 -5.08 15.32
CA LEU A 92 2.59 -3.96 14.38
C LEU A 92 1.12 -3.50 14.24
N PRO A 93 0.82 -2.20 14.33
CA PRO A 93 -0.56 -1.72 14.39
C PRO A 93 -1.34 -1.90 13.07
N TRP A 94 -0.66 -2.21 11.97
CA TRP A 94 -1.26 -2.47 10.65
C TRP A 94 -1.48 -3.96 10.35
N THR A 95 -1.25 -4.87 11.29
CA THR A 95 -1.53 -6.31 11.11
C THR A 95 -2.92 -6.71 11.60
N THR A 96 -3.45 -6.01 12.61
CA THR A 96 -4.72 -6.34 13.26
C THR A 96 -5.82 -5.32 12.94
N CYS A 97 -7.06 -5.81 12.90
CA CYS A 97 -8.24 -4.96 12.75
C CYS A 97 -8.81 -4.46 14.10
N ASN A 98 -8.20 -4.82 15.23
CA ASN A 98 -8.68 -4.46 16.57
C ASN A 98 -8.07 -3.14 17.09
N ASN A 99 -8.30 -2.03 16.36
CA ASN A 99 -7.81 -0.71 16.75
C ASN A 99 -8.93 0.33 16.69
N SER A 100 -8.79 1.43 17.45
CA SER A 100 -9.81 2.48 17.55
C SER A 100 -10.10 3.23 16.25
N TRP A 101 -9.19 3.18 15.28
CA TRP A 101 -9.33 3.83 13.98
C TRP A 101 -9.93 2.94 12.89
N ASN A 102 -10.15 1.65 13.15
CA ASN A 102 -10.60 0.70 12.13
C ASN A 102 -12.12 0.72 11.93
N THR A 103 -12.57 0.39 10.72
CA THR A 103 -13.99 0.23 10.38
C THR A 103 -14.47 -1.21 10.57
N PRO A 104 -15.80 -1.42 10.59
CA PRO A 104 -16.36 -2.78 10.46
C PRO A 104 -15.99 -3.50 9.16
N ASN A 105 -15.46 -2.80 8.14
CA ASN A 105 -15.06 -3.39 6.86
C ASN A 105 -13.59 -3.87 6.84
N CYS A 106 -12.86 -3.72 7.94
CA CYS A 106 -11.47 -4.15 8.04
C CYS A 106 -11.38 -5.67 8.12
N VAL A 107 -10.58 -6.29 7.22
CA VAL A 107 -10.32 -7.72 7.21
C VAL A 107 -8.81 -8.01 7.29
N PRO A 108 -8.32 -8.75 8.31
CA PRO A 108 -6.89 -9.03 8.45
C PRO A 108 -6.40 -10.06 7.42
N ILE A 109 -5.14 -9.88 6.96
CA ILE A 109 -4.54 -10.66 5.86
C ILE A 109 -4.29 -12.12 6.26
N LEU A 110 -4.01 -12.39 7.54
CA LEU A 110 -3.63 -13.71 8.05
C LEU A 110 -4.79 -14.49 8.67
N GLN A 111 -6.03 -14.06 8.49
CA GLN A 111 -7.14 -14.82 9.04
C GLN A 111 -7.57 -15.88 8.02
N ASP A 112 -7.09 -17.10 8.27
CA ASP A 112 -7.94 -18.29 8.25
C ASP A 112 -9.29 -17.88 8.87
N SER A 113 -10.19 -17.40 8.01
CA SER A 113 -11.45 -16.86 8.49
C SER A 113 -12.17 -18.00 9.22
N PRO A 114 -12.62 -17.82 10.47
CA PRO A 114 -13.61 -18.71 11.03
C PRO A 114 -14.89 -18.71 10.18
N VAL A 115 -15.05 -17.74 9.26
CA VAL A 115 -16.06 -17.73 8.18
C VAL A 115 -15.66 -18.63 7.00
N ALA A 116 -14.38 -18.74 6.63
CA ALA A 116 -13.93 -19.75 5.65
C ALA A 116 -14.00 -21.16 6.25
N ALA A 117 -13.64 -21.31 7.52
CA ALA A 117 -13.79 -22.54 8.28
C ALA A 117 -15.27 -22.87 8.59
N ALA A 118 -16.14 -21.88 8.85
CA ALA A 118 -17.59 -22.10 9.02
C ALA A 118 -18.31 -22.33 7.70
N VAL A 119 -17.87 -21.74 6.58
CA VAL A 119 -18.35 -22.08 5.24
C VAL A 119 -17.89 -23.49 4.85
N THR A 120 -16.66 -23.89 5.23
CA THR A 120 -16.18 -25.26 5.05
C THR A 120 -16.88 -26.24 6.00
N ALA A 121 -17.17 -25.85 7.24
CA ALA A 121 -17.89 -26.66 8.22
C ALA A 121 -19.39 -26.79 7.91
N ASN A 122 -20.03 -25.74 7.38
CA ASN A 122 -21.41 -25.80 6.88
C ASN A 122 -21.51 -26.57 5.56
N SER A 123 -20.42 -26.73 4.80
CA SER A 123 -20.34 -27.68 3.68
C SER A 123 -20.06 -29.13 4.11
N VAL A 124 -19.80 -29.37 5.40
CA VAL A 124 -19.61 -30.70 6.00
C VAL A 124 -20.78 -31.08 6.94
N PHE A 125 -21.57 -30.11 7.39
CA PHE A 125 -22.75 -30.35 8.24
C PHE A 125 -24.05 -30.11 7.48
N SER A 126 -24.34 -30.98 6.52
CA SER A 126 -25.71 -31.25 6.09
C SER A 126 -25.81 -32.68 5.59
N GLN A 127 -25.63 -33.62 6.51
CA GLN A 127 -26.18 -34.96 6.35
C GLN A 127 -26.61 -35.50 7.70
N ASP A 128 -27.63 -34.87 8.29
CA ASP A 128 -28.55 -35.58 9.18
C ASP A 128 -29.95 -35.38 8.62
N GLY A 129 -30.24 -36.20 7.62
CA GLY A 129 -31.60 -36.49 7.21
C GLY A 129 -32.34 -37.08 8.40
N LYS A 130 -33.23 -36.26 8.96
CA LYS A 130 -34.40 -36.62 9.76
C LYS A 130 -34.99 -37.98 9.35
N LEU A 131 -35.15 -38.87 10.32
CA LEU A 131 -35.99 -40.06 10.21
C LEU A 131 -36.86 -40.19 11.46
N ASP A 132 -38.16 -40.03 11.25
CA ASP A 132 -39.23 -40.74 11.96
C ASP A 132 -40.18 -41.21 10.84
N PRO A 133 -40.75 -42.43 10.87
CA PRO A 133 -41.43 -42.99 12.05
C PRO A 133 -41.32 -44.52 12.30
N LEU A 134 -41.56 -44.90 13.57
CA LEU A 134 -42.15 -46.13 14.18
C LEU A 134 -42.27 -47.43 13.35
N ASP A 135 -41.63 -48.53 13.80
CA ASP A 135 -42.25 -49.69 14.50
C ASP A 135 -41.37 -50.98 14.47
N ASP A 136 -41.27 -51.59 15.66
CA ASP A 136 -41.14 -53.02 16.03
C ASP A 136 -39.86 -53.90 15.91
N MET A 137 -39.67 -54.66 17.01
CA MET A 137 -38.95 -55.91 17.34
C MET A 137 -37.68 -56.42 16.59
N GLY A 138 -36.61 -56.68 17.37
CA GLY A 138 -36.08 -58.05 17.56
C GLY A 138 -34.75 -58.50 16.90
N SER A 139 -33.76 -58.83 17.75
CA SER A 139 -32.72 -59.89 17.68
C SER A 139 -31.64 -60.00 16.58
N GLU A 140 -30.39 -60.13 17.09
CA GLU A 140 -29.24 -60.97 16.70
C GLU A 140 -28.66 -60.97 15.26
N GLY A 141 -27.32 -60.92 15.15
CA GLY A 141 -26.61 -61.50 13.99
C GLY A 141 -25.29 -60.85 13.56
N SER A 142 -24.24 -61.67 13.53
CA SER A 142 -22.85 -61.46 13.10
C SER A 142 -22.61 -61.15 11.61
N GLY A 143 -21.44 -60.56 11.27
CA GLY A 143 -20.62 -61.03 10.12
C GLY A 143 -20.24 -60.05 9.00
N PHE A 144 -18.92 -59.96 8.77
CA PHE A 144 -18.21 -60.02 7.46
C PHE A 144 -18.55 -59.07 6.27
N GLY A 145 -17.56 -58.23 5.93
CA GLY A 145 -16.91 -58.07 4.60
C GLY A 145 -17.71 -57.69 3.33
N GLY A 146 -17.17 -56.77 2.52
CA GLY A 146 -17.45 -56.71 1.07
C GLY A 146 -17.41 -55.33 0.42
N ARG A 147 -16.74 -55.23 -0.74
CA ARG A 147 -16.59 -54.06 -1.62
C ARG A 147 -17.75 -53.96 -2.65
N GLU A 148 -17.67 -52.89 -3.47
CA GLU A 148 -18.28 -52.63 -4.81
C GLU A 148 -19.36 -51.53 -4.78
N PHE A 149 -19.12 -50.33 -5.32
CA PHE A 149 -18.95 -49.87 -6.71
C PHE A 149 -20.20 -50.08 -7.58
N GLY A 150 -20.87 -48.97 -7.91
CA GLY A 150 -21.80 -48.89 -9.03
C GLY A 150 -23.04 -48.06 -8.77
N SER A 151 -23.12 -46.90 -9.40
CA SER A 151 -24.22 -46.48 -10.32
C SER A 151 -24.45 -44.98 -10.26
N GLY A 152 -24.40 -44.36 -11.44
CA GLY A 152 -24.62 -42.93 -11.59
C GLY A 152 -26.08 -42.55 -11.42
N PHE A 153 -26.28 -41.32 -10.92
CA PHE A 153 -27.45 -40.51 -11.22
C PHE A 153 -26.96 -39.08 -11.46
N GLY A 154 -27.35 -38.51 -12.60
CA GLY A 154 -27.05 -37.13 -12.97
C GLY A 154 -27.98 -36.12 -12.31
N SER A 155 -27.65 -34.84 -12.54
CA SER A 155 -28.31 -33.61 -12.06
C SER A 155 -28.12 -33.36 -10.55
N SER A 156 -27.66 -32.20 -10.08
CA SER A 156 -27.96 -30.83 -10.50
C SER A 156 -26.77 -29.88 -10.23
N LEU A 157 -26.55 -28.91 -11.12
CA LEU A 157 -25.68 -27.75 -10.87
C LEU A 157 -26.43 -26.73 -10.00
N ASP A 158 -26.53 -26.96 -8.70
CA ASP A 158 -26.91 -25.89 -7.77
C ASP A 158 -25.66 -25.13 -7.33
N MET A 159 -25.23 -24.21 -8.19
CA MET A 159 -24.37 -23.10 -7.77
C MET A 159 -25.19 -22.25 -6.82
N ASN A 160 -24.95 -22.35 -5.51
CA ASN A 160 -25.52 -21.45 -4.51
C ASN A 160 -25.01 -20.01 -4.77
N VAL A 161 -25.76 -19.29 -5.60
CA VAL A 161 -25.52 -17.89 -6.01
C VAL A 161 -25.37 -16.96 -4.79
N GLY A 162 -25.97 -17.31 -3.64
CA GLY A 162 -25.91 -16.53 -2.40
C GLY A 162 -24.53 -16.47 -1.72
N GLU A 163 -23.80 -17.59 -1.66
CA GLU A 163 -22.46 -17.65 -1.04
C GLU A 163 -21.40 -16.93 -1.89
N GLY A 164 -21.51 -17.05 -3.22
CA GLY A 164 -20.69 -16.30 -4.16
C GLY A 164 -20.97 -14.79 -4.10
N LEU A 165 -22.24 -14.41 -3.95
CA LEU A 165 -22.63 -13.00 -3.83
C LEU A 165 -22.12 -12.39 -2.52
N VAL A 166 -22.25 -13.08 -1.37
CA VAL A 166 -21.75 -12.58 -0.08
C VAL A 166 -20.23 -12.43 -0.08
N ARG A 167 -19.46 -13.40 -0.59
CA ARG A 167 -18.00 -13.23 -0.75
C ARG A 167 -17.66 -12.09 -1.69
N SER A 168 -18.42 -11.90 -2.76
CA SER A 168 -18.21 -10.78 -3.69
C SER A 168 -18.58 -9.41 -3.10
N ILE A 169 -19.67 -9.31 -2.33
CA ILE A 169 -20.09 -8.07 -1.63
C ILE A 169 -19.05 -7.69 -0.57
N VAL A 170 -18.62 -8.66 0.25
CA VAL A 170 -17.57 -8.44 1.26
C VAL A 170 -16.29 -7.99 0.56
N SER A 171 -15.87 -8.62 -0.54
CA SER A 171 -14.66 -8.20 -1.26
C SER A 171 -14.75 -6.79 -1.86
N ASN A 172 -15.95 -6.32 -2.24
CA ASN A 172 -16.13 -5.03 -2.91
C ASN A 172 -16.06 -3.84 -1.94
N SER A 173 -16.35 -4.06 -0.66
CA SER A 173 -16.26 -3.03 0.39
C SER A 173 -15.18 -3.29 1.44
N SER A 174 -14.48 -4.43 1.38
CA SER A 174 -13.42 -4.78 2.33
C SER A 174 -12.17 -3.93 2.16
N THR A 175 -11.60 -3.54 3.28
CA THR A 175 -10.36 -2.74 3.36
C THR A 175 -9.30 -3.51 4.14
N SER A 176 -8.05 -3.44 3.70
CA SER A 176 -6.95 -4.06 4.42
C SER A 176 -6.53 -3.21 5.62
N PRO A 177 -6.07 -3.84 6.74
CA PRO A 177 -5.67 -3.11 7.95
C PRO A 177 -4.52 -2.13 7.70
N ALA A 178 -3.62 -2.45 6.78
CA ALA A 178 -2.53 -1.54 6.39
C ALA A 178 -3.05 -0.29 5.63
N LYS A 179 -4.06 -0.45 4.77
CA LYS A 179 -4.70 0.68 4.08
C LYS A 179 -5.43 1.57 5.08
N GLU A 180 -6.22 0.97 5.98
CA GLU A 180 -6.93 1.72 7.02
C GLU A 180 -5.99 2.44 7.97
N PHE A 181 -4.89 1.80 8.37
CA PHE A 181 -3.88 2.44 9.20
C PHE A 181 -3.30 3.69 8.52
N PHE A 182 -2.96 3.62 7.24
CA PHE A 182 -2.44 4.79 6.53
C PHE A 182 -3.49 5.89 6.35
N GLU A 183 -4.69 5.56 5.88
CA GLU A 183 -5.72 6.56 5.57
C GLU A 183 -6.33 7.18 6.84
N ARG A 184 -6.55 6.37 7.88
CA ARG A 184 -7.29 6.80 9.07
C ARG A 184 -6.42 7.17 10.24
N SER A 185 -5.31 6.46 10.44
CA SER A 185 -4.40 6.76 11.56
C SER A 185 -3.30 7.74 11.16
N VAL A 186 -2.63 7.54 10.03
CA VAL A 186 -1.49 8.39 9.62
C VAL A 186 -1.97 9.69 8.97
N LEU A 187 -2.84 9.59 7.97
CA LEU A 187 -3.31 10.74 7.18
C LEU A 187 -4.54 11.42 7.76
N GLU A 188 -5.36 10.69 8.54
CA GLU A 188 -6.66 11.15 9.03
C GLU A 188 -7.57 11.73 7.92
N ILE A 189 -7.47 11.19 6.70
CA ILE A 189 -8.17 11.72 5.51
C ILE A 189 -9.70 11.65 5.64
N HIS A 190 -10.20 10.74 6.46
CA HIS A 190 -11.64 10.58 6.74
C HIS A 190 -12.26 11.79 7.47
N ARG A 191 -11.45 12.69 8.04
CA ARG A 191 -11.91 13.90 8.74
C ARG A 191 -12.00 15.11 7.82
N SER A 192 -11.52 15.01 6.58
CA SER A 192 -11.54 16.10 5.59
C SER A 192 -12.45 15.77 4.42
N ASP A 193 -13.36 16.70 4.10
CA ASP A 193 -14.31 16.58 2.99
C ASP A 193 -13.69 17.05 1.64
N GLY A 194 -12.38 16.80 1.46
CA GLY A 194 -11.60 17.19 0.28
C GLY A 194 -10.84 18.51 0.42
N LEU A 195 -10.44 19.10 -0.73
CA LEU A 195 -9.51 20.25 -0.78
C LEU A 195 -10.06 21.53 -0.12
N ASN A 196 -11.39 21.71 -0.12
CA ASN A 196 -12.04 22.90 0.43
C ASN A 196 -12.09 22.91 1.96
N ARG A 197 -11.94 21.76 2.61
CA ARG A 197 -11.96 21.63 4.07
C ARG A 197 -10.91 20.63 4.52
N MET A 198 -9.67 21.10 4.56
CA MET A 198 -8.57 20.37 5.20
C MET A 198 -8.80 20.39 6.71
N GLY A 199 -8.89 19.21 7.33
CA GLY A 199 -9.17 19.04 8.76
C GLY A 199 -8.04 19.53 9.67
N ASP A 200 -8.10 19.16 10.94
CA ASP A 200 -7.13 19.57 11.95
C ASP A 200 -5.73 18.97 11.69
N ILE A 201 -4.67 19.70 12.08
CA ILE A 201 -3.30 19.21 11.94
C ILE A 201 -2.96 18.19 13.04
N LYS A 202 -2.53 17.00 12.62
CA LYS A 202 -2.10 15.95 13.56
C LYS A 202 -0.74 16.27 14.17
N GLY A 203 -0.73 16.58 15.47
CA GLY A 203 0.48 16.97 16.20
C GLY A 203 1.60 15.92 16.17
N SER A 204 1.28 14.62 16.16
CA SER A 204 2.30 13.56 16.10
C SER A 204 3.10 13.57 14.80
N ILE A 205 2.42 13.80 13.67
CA ILE A 205 3.07 13.86 12.35
C ILE A 205 3.83 15.18 12.21
N SER A 206 3.26 16.28 12.70
CA SER A 206 3.96 17.57 12.74
C SER A 206 5.27 17.48 13.53
N LEU A 207 5.29 16.76 14.65
CA LEU A 207 6.49 16.55 15.44
C LEU A 207 7.52 15.69 14.70
N CYS A 208 7.09 14.63 14.01
CA CYS A 208 7.98 13.81 13.17
C CYS A 208 8.59 14.64 12.04
N VAL A 209 7.79 15.46 11.35
CA VAL A 209 8.28 16.34 10.28
C VAL A 209 9.24 17.40 10.83
N PHE A 210 8.94 17.99 11.98
CA PHE A 210 9.84 18.94 12.64
C PHE A 210 11.19 18.29 13.00
N ALA A 211 11.18 17.06 13.51
CA ALA A 211 12.40 16.31 13.78
C ALA A 211 13.23 16.05 12.51
N VAL A 212 12.58 15.74 11.39
CA VAL A 212 13.25 15.59 10.07
C VAL A 212 13.88 16.91 9.64
N PHE A 213 13.18 18.03 9.79
CA PHE A 213 13.74 19.36 9.50
C PHE A 213 14.97 19.67 10.36
N LEU A 214 14.94 19.36 11.65
CA LEU A 214 16.11 19.53 12.53
C LEU A 214 17.28 18.66 12.08
N LEU A 215 17.03 17.40 11.73
CA LEU A 215 18.07 16.48 11.24
C LEU A 215 18.72 17.04 9.98
N VAL A 216 17.91 17.40 8.97
CA VAL A 216 18.40 17.99 7.72
C VAL A 216 19.14 19.30 7.98
N TYR A 217 18.63 20.14 8.88
CA TYR A 217 19.27 21.39 9.26
C TYR A 217 20.66 21.16 9.86
N PHE A 218 20.81 20.22 10.80
CA PHE A 218 22.12 19.88 11.37
C PHE A 218 23.07 19.26 10.34
N SER A 219 22.57 18.43 9.42
CA SER A 219 23.35 17.86 8.31
C SER A 219 23.85 18.91 7.33
N LEU A 220 23.12 20.03 7.17
CA LEU A 220 23.48 21.12 6.27
C LEU A 220 24.24 22.26 6.98
N TRP A 221 24.16 22.39 8.30
CA TRP A 221 24.75 23.50 9.06
C TRP A 221 26.24 23.65 8.76
N LYS A 222 27.00 22.55 8.82
CA LYS A 222 28.46 22.57 8.58
C LYS A 222 28.84 22.67 7.09
N GLY A 223 27.85 22.74 6.19
CA GLY A 223 28.04 22.82 4.74
C GLY A 223 28.54 21.52 4.13
N VAL A 224 29.01 21.62 2.88
CA VAL A 224 29.38 20.47 2.01
C VAL A 224 30.47 19.56 2.58
N ARG A 225 31.27 20.02 3.55
CA ARG A 225 32.30 19.20 4.21
C ARG A 225 31.73 18.21 5.23
N SER A 226 30.48 18.39 5.66
CA SER A 226 29.81 17.51 6.63
C SER A 226 28.73 16.64 5.99
N THR A 227 28.39 16.87 4.72
CA THR A 227 27.31 16.18 3.99
C THR A 227 27.81 14.92 3.26
N GLY A 228 29.11 14.85 2.95
CA GLY A 228 29.76 13.65 2.42
C GLY A 228 30.41 12.83 3.52
#